data_AF-K0EKH1-F1
#
_entry.id   AF-K0EKH1-F1
#
_cell.length_a   1.000
_cell.length_b   1.000
_cell.length_c   1.000
_cell.angle_alpha   90.00
_cell.angle_beta   90.00
_cell.angle_gamma   90.00
#
_symmetry.space_group_name_H-M   'P 1'
#
loop_
_entity.id
_entity.type
_entity.pdbx_description
1 polymer ?
#
loop_
_entity_poly.entity_id
_entity_poly.type
_entity_poly.pdbx_seq_one_letter_code
_entity_poly.pdbx_strand_id
1 'polypeptide(L)'
;MLNNGAMIANRYRLQRLIATGGMGQVWEALDTRLDRRVAVKVLKSEFSADPTFRHRFRTEAKTTAQLNHPGIAGIYDYGETTDPQGSETAYLVMELVQGEPLNTVLNRLGRLSVGQGLDMLEQTGRALDVAHRAGVVHRDVKPGNILVTPTGQVKITDFGIAKAVDASPVTKTGMVMGTAQYIAPEQAVGEDATAASDVYSLGVVGYEALAGTRPFSGDGAITVAMKHVREAPPPMPGDLPGNVRELIEITMGKDPNLRYASGGEFADAVAAVRAGRRPPPPRGAAAGTPLTGATRVLPPGPTVVLPSTPSDFDGATVRYSTPAGGALGAAGQATGAAPATMLNPGTGGNRVPPKDKGFTTTQKWTAAGVAAGVLLVATVGYLMFGGDTNPNKGPANTTTSVPAPKPPPPPVTSTTTPKPVPPPPTTVERTTTTEPPTTTPEPTTTTPTPTTTTPSTTSSKPTTTSPTTTRPRVPTIDIPFPEIPGARGPSGSVGAPATSSQGQP
;
A
#
# COMPACT_ATOMS: atom_id res chain seq x y z
N MET A 1 15.83 -25.01 13.10
CA MET A 1 15.06 -24.70 11.87
C MET A 1 13.64 -25.22 12.06
N LEU A 2 12.65 -24.51 11.52
CA LEU A 2 11.26 -24.97 11.49
C LEU A 2 11.10 -26.01 10.37
N ASN A 3 10.50 -27.15 10.71
CA ASN A 3 10.29 -28.26 9.78
C ASN A 3 8.79 -28.52 9.60
N ASN A 4 8.40 -29.19 8.50
CA ASN A 4 7.03 -29.68 8.32
C ASN A 4 6.62 -30.54 9.53
N GLY A 5 5.43 -30.29 10.07
CA GLY A 5 4.89 -30.93 11.26
C GLY A 5 5.17 -30.21 12.59
N ALA A 6 6.08 -29.22 12.62
CA ALA A 6 6.35 -28.44 13.83
C ALA A 6 5.09 -27.70 14.35
N MET A 7 4.95 -27.61 15.67
CA MET A 7 3.84 -26.91 16.33
C MET A 7 4.30 -25.56 16.85
N ILE A 8 3.63 -24.48 16.44
CA ILE A 8 3.78 -23.15 17.03
C ILE A 8 2.70 -22.96 18.11
N ALA A 9 3.12 -22.55 19.31
CA ALA A 9 2.27 -22.33 20.49
C ALA A 9 1.28 -23.48 20.81
N ASN A 10 1.68 -24.72 20.53
CA ASN A 10 0.84 -25.94 20.63
C ASN A 10 -0.55 -25.80 19.95
N ARG A 11 -0.64 -25.00 18.88
CA ARG A 11 -1.89 -24.75 18.14
C ARG A 11 -1.74 -24.74 16.62
N TYR A 12 -0.68 -24.18 16.09
CA TYR A 12 -0.51 -24.06 14.63
C TYR A 12 0.50 -25.09 14.14
N ARG A 13 -0.01 -26.13 13.47
CA ARG A 13 0.82 -27.17 12.87
C ARG A 13 1.34 -26.70 11.52
N LEU A 14 2.63 -26.42 11.40
CA LEU A 14 3.25 -26.05 10.14
C LEU A 14 3.18 -27.24 9.16
N GLN A 15 2.76 -26.99 7.92
CA GLN A 15 2.55 -27.99 6.87
C GLN A 15 3.52 -27.81 5.70
N ARG A 16 3.71 -26.57 5.22
CA ARG A 16 4.47 -26.26 4.01
C ARG A 16 5.00 -24.82 4.05
N LEU A 17 6.26 -24.61 3.70
CA LEU A 17 6.82 -23.26 3.53
C LEU A 17 6.21 -22.60 2.28
N ILE A 18 5.62 -21.40 2.42
CA ILE A 18 5.11 -20.60 1.30
C ILE A 18 6.22 -19.67 0.78
N ALA A 19 6.86 -18.93 1.68
CA ALA A 19 7.84 -17.90 1.32
C ALA A 19 8.88 -17.70 2.43
N THR A 20 10.08 -17.27 2.05
CA THR A 20 11.11 -16.77 2.98
C THR A 20 11.39 -15.30 2.66
N GLY A 21 11.40 -14.46 3.69
CA GLY A 21 11.69 -13.02 3.58
C GLY A 21 12.84 -12.58 4.49
N GLY A 22 13.15 -11.28 4.45
CA GLY A 22 14.21 -10.70 5.28
C GLY A 22 13.98 -10.91 6.78
N MET A 23 12.74 -10.74 7.24
CA MET A 23 12.37 -10.78 8.67
C MET A 23 11.90 -12.14 9.18
N GLY A 24 11.66 -13.13 8.32
CA GLY A 24 11.00 -14.37 8.73
C GLY A 24 10.61 -15.31 7.59
N GLN A 25 9.83 -16.33 7.91
CA GLN A 25 9.28 -17.31 6.99
C GLN A 25 7.74 -17.33 7.08
N VAL A 26 7.06 -17.48 5.96
CA VAL A 26 5.59 -17.61 5.89
C VAL A 26 5.24 -19.05 5.56
N TRP A 27 4.41 -19.67 6.39
CA TRP A 27 4.07 -21.09 6.34
C TRP A 27 2.58 -21.35 6.15
N GLU A 28 2.26 -22.25 5.22
CA GLU A 28 1.20 -23.25 5.30
C GLU A 28 1.04 -23.80 6.71
N ALA A 29 -0.06 -23.53 7.43
CA ALA A 29 -0.32 -24.17 8.72
C ALA A 29 -1.80 -24.55 8.92
N LEU A 30 -2.05 -25.50 9.83
CA LEU A 30 -3.37 -25.86 10.33
C LEU A 30 -3.55 -25.28 11.74
N ASP A 31 -4.60 -24.48 11.96
CA ASP A 31 -5.05 -24.07 13.30
C ASP A 31 -5.85 -25.22 13.92
N THR A 32 -5.21 -26.01 14.78
CA THR A 32 -5.78 -27.25 15.34
C THR A 32 -6.86 -27.02 16.41
N ARG A 33 -7.31 -25.77 16.61
CA ARG A 33 -8.48 -25.45 17.46
C ARG A 33 -9.72 -25.08 16.65
N LEU A 34 -9.55 -24.74 15.38
CA LEU A 34 -10.62 -24.26 14.48
C LEU A 34 -10.67 -25.04 13.16
N ASP A 35 -9.87 -26.11 13.04
CA ASP A 35 -9.74 -27.02 11.89
C ASP A 35 -9.70 -26.32 10.53
N ARG A 36 -8.99 -25.19 10.48
CA ARG A 36 -8.83 -24.34 9.28
C ARG A 36 -7.38 -24.12 8.93
N ARG A 37 -7.11 -24.01 7.63
CA ARG A 37 -5.78 -23.65 7.11
C ARG A 37 -5.56 -22.14 7.23
N VAL A 38 -4.37 -21.75 7.66
CA VAL A 38 -3.96 -20.37 7.92
C VAL A 38 -2.53 -20.17 7.41
N ALA A 39 -2.16 -18.94 7.09
CA ALA A 39 -0.77 -18.57 6.88
C ALA A 39 -0.17 -18.11 8.21
N VAL A 40 1.03 -18.59 8.55
CA VAL A 40 1.75 -18.21 9.77
C VAL A 40 3.09 -17.62 9.38
N LYS A 41 3.27 -16.33 9.64
CA LYS A 41 4.56 -15.63 9.48
C LYS A 41 5.32 -15.74 10.78
N VAL A 42 6.38 -16.52 10.78
CA VAL A 42 7.28 -16.73 11.93
C VAL A 42 8.52 -15.86 11.73
N LEU A 43 8.82 -15.00 12.70
CA LEU A 43 9.97 -14.11 12.65
C LEU A 43 11.28 -14.88 12.91
N LYS A 44 12.40 -14.37 12.39
CA LYS A 44 13.72 -14.91 12.75
C LYS A 44 14.07 -14.57 14.20
N SER A 45 15.05 -15.30 14.73
CA SER A 45 15.64 -15.12 16.07
C SER A 45 16.07 -13.68 16.31
N GLU A 46 16.76 -13.05 15.36
CA GLU A 46 17.32 -11.70 15.47
C GLU A 46 16.25 -10.64 15.77
N PHE A 47 15.08 -10.75 15.13
CA PHE A 47 13.94 -9.84 15.34
C PHE A 47 13.08 -10.22 16.55
N SER A 48 13.07 -11.49 16.93
CA SER A 48 12.34 -11.98 18.11
C SER A 48 13.11 -11.72 19.42
N ALA A 49 14.44 -11.56 19.34
CA ALA A 49 15.28 -11.20 20.48
C ALA A 49 15.23 -9.70 20.85
N ASP A 50 14.81 -8.81 19.95
CA ASP A 50 14.67 -7.37 20.24
C ASP A 50 13.28 -7.04 20.85
N PRO A 51 13.21 -6.62 22.13
CA PRO A 51 11.94 -6.22 22.77
C PRO A 51 11.31 -4.98 22.12
N THR A 52 12.11 -4.09 21.54
CA THR A 52 11.65 -2.88 20.85
C THR A 52 10.91 -3.25 19.57
N PHE A 53 11.54 -4.10 18.75
CA PHE A 53 10.91 -4.67 17.56
C PHE A 53 9.64 -5.43 17.92
N ARG A 54 9.66 -6.34 18.91
CA ARG A 54 8.46 -7.07 19.37
C ARG A 54 7.33 -6.15 19.82
N HIS A 55 7.62 -5.11 20.59
CA HIS A 55 6.60 -4.15 21.04
C HIS A 55 5.94 -3.42 19.86
N ARG A 56 6.73 -2.95 18.87
CA ARG A 56 6.20 -2.31 17.66
C ARG A 56 5.43 -3.30 16.79
N PHE A 57 5.99 -4.49 16.54
CA PHE A 57 5.37 -5.57 15.78
C PHE A 57 4.00 -5.96 16.36
N ARG A 58 3.91 -6.15 17.68
CA ARG A 58 2.65 -6.41 18.39
C ARG A 58 1.64 -5.26 18.26
N THR A 59 2.12 -4.01 18.23
CA THR A 59 1.27 -2.81 18.14
C THR A 59 0.71 -2.64 16.73
N GLU A 60 1.56 -2.74 15.70
CA GLU A 60 1.13 -2.64 14.31
C GLU A 60 0.29 -3.86 13.87
N ALA A 61 0.57 -5.06 14.40
CA ALA A 61 -0.29 -6.24 14.21
C ALA A 61 -1.70 -6.04 14.79
N LYS A 62 -1.82 -5.48 16.00
CA LYS A 62 -3.12 -5.14 16.62
C LYS A 62 -3.90 -4.12 15.80
N THR A 63 -3.25 -3.08 15.29
CA THR A 63 -3.93 -2.05 14.48
C THR A 63 -4.37 -2.63 13.13
N THR A 64 -3.49 -3.41 12.47
CA THR A 64 -3.81 -4.06 11.19
C THR A 64 -4.93 -5.12 11.35
N ALA A 65 -5.01 -5.83 12.48
CA ALA A 65 -6.09 -6.78 12.76
C ALA A 65 -7.48 -6.15 12.93
N GLN A 66 -7.59 -4.82 13.06
CA GLN A 66 -8.88 -4.12 13.08
C GLN A 66 -9.39 -3.79 11.65
N LEU A 67 -8.54 -3.95 10.62
CA LEU A 67 -8.87 -3.61 9.24
C LEU A 67 -9.70 -4.71 8.58
N ASN A 68 -11.03 -4.55 8.62
CA ASN A 68 -11.96 -5.47 7.99
C ASN A 68 -12.31 -5.00 6.56
N HIS A 69 -11.64 -5.58 5.55
CA HIS A 69 -11.92 -5.31 4.13
C HIS A 69 -11.62 -6.56 3.27
N PRO A 70 -12.46 -6.94 2.29
CA PRO A 70 -12.21 -8.12 1.45
C PRO A 70 -10.86 -8.09 0.71
N GLY A 71 -10.37 -6.90 0.35
CA GLY A 71 -9.08 -6.69 -0.31
C GLY A 71 -7.88 -6.56 0.64
N ILE A 72 -8.05 -6.80 1.94
CA ILE A 72 -6.95 -6.93 2.93
C ILE A 72 -6.94 -8.40 3.38
N ALA A 73 -5.77 -9.01 3.47
CA ALA A 73 -5.64 -10.34 4.06
C ALA A 73 -5.85 -10.25 5.59
N GLY A 74 -6.87 -10.93 6.11
CA GLY A 74 -7.24 -10.82 7.51
C GLY A 74 -6.14 -11.31 8.47
N ILE A 75 -5.88 -10.59 9.56
CA ILE A 75 -5.04 -11.08 10.67
C ILE A 75 -5.93 -11.71 11.73
N TYR A 76 -5.59 -12.91 12.16
CA TYR A 76 -6.40 -13.72 13.08
C TYR A 76 -5.82 -13.80 14.49
N ASP A 77 -4.50 -13.85 14.63
CA ASP A 77 -3.84 -14.03 15.92
C ASP A 77 -2.39 -13.52 15.88
N TYR A 78 -1.84 -13.22 17.05
CA TYR A 78 -0.45 -12.87 17.25
C TYR A 78 0.02 -13.46 18.58
N GLY A 79 1.20 -14.08 18.58
CA GLY A 79 1.78 -14.58 19.80
C GLY A 79 3.29 -14.68 19.77
N GLU A 80 3.81 -15.08 20.91
CA GLU A 80 5.22 -15.29 21.19
C GLU A 80 5.32 -16.69 21.81
N THR A 81 6.25 -17.50 21.35
CA THR A 81 6.50 -18.86 21.87
C THR A 81 7.99 -19.10 21.91
N THR A 82 8.45 -19.96 22.80
CA THR A 82 9.77 -20.57 22.67
C THR A 82 9.73 -21.59 21.53
N ASP A 83 10.76 -21.64 20.69
CA ASP A 83 10.95 -22.71 19.72
C ASP A 83 11.56 -23.97 20.38
N PRO A 84 11.66 -25.12 19.68
CA PRO A 84 12.29 -26.32 20.23
C PRO A 84 13.78 -26.17 20.57
N GLN A 85 14.42 -25.07 20.17
CA GLN A 85 15.81 -24.74 20.46
C GLN A 85 15.97 -23.82 21.68
N GLY A 86 14.87 -23.42 22.34
CA GLY A 86 14.90 -22.52 23.50
C GLY A 86 14.87 -21.03 23.16
N SER A 87 14.74 -20.66 21.89
CA SER A 87 14.74 -19.26 21.45
C SER A 87 13.33 -18.67 21.43
N GLU A 88 13.16 -17.46 21.97
CA GLU A 88 11.90 -16.72 21.80
C GLU A 88 11.65 -16.43 20.33
N THR A 89 10.43 -16.73 19.88
CA THR A 89 10.00 -16.63 18.48
C THR A 89 8.62 -16.00 18.43
N ALA A 90 8.53 -14.82 17.80
CA ALA A 90 7.26 -14.14 17.58
C ALA A 90 6.62 -14.60 16.25
N TYR A 91 5.29 -14.77 16.24
CA TYR A 91 4.54 -15.25 15.10
C TYR A 91 3.25 -14.45 14.87
N LEU A 92 2.86 -14.30 13.60
CA LEU A 92 1.64 -13.65 13.15
C LEU A 92 0.80 -14.62 12.31
N VAL A 93 -0.46 -14.79 12.66
CA VAL A 93 -1.40 -15.71 12.00
C VAL A 93 -2.38 -14.90 11.15
N MET A 94 -2.47 -15.25 9.88
CA MET A 94 -3.25 -14.50 8.88
C MET A 94 -4.03 -15.43 7.94
N GLU A 95 -4.88 -14.81 7.13
CA GLU A 95 -5.63 -15.45 6.06
C GLU A 95 -4.69 -16.18 5.09
N LEU A 96 -4.95 -17.47 4.87
CA LEU A 96 -4.32 -18.22 3.79
C LEU A 96 -5.03 -17.89 2.47
N VAL A 97 -4.56 -16.85 1.80
CA VAL A 97 -5.10 -16.41 0.52
C VAL A 97 -4.77 -17.45 -0.58
N GLN A 98 -5.82 -17.96 -1.23
CA GLN A 98 -5.68 -18.77 -2.44
C GLN A 98 -5.50 -17.83 -3.65
N GLY A 99 -4.26 -17.49 -3.95
CA GLY A 99 -3.89 -16.56 -5.03
C GLY A 99 -2.40 -16.54 -5.29
N GLU A 100 -2.00 -15.81 -6.32
CA GLU A 100 -0.62 -15.66 -6.76
C GLU A 100 -0.16 -14.21 -6.55
N PRO A 101 1.06 -13.96 -6.05
CA PRO A 101 1.57 -12.60 -5.91
C PRO A 101 1.81 -11.98 -7.29
N LEU A 102 1.49 -10.69 -7.43
CA LEU A 102 1.50 -9.96 -8.70
C LEU A 102 2.88 -9.98 -9.37
N ASN A 103 4.00 -10.10 -8.63
CA ASN A 103 5.32 -10.28 -9.26
C ASN A 103 5.41 -11.57 -10.09
N THR A 104 4.84 -12.69 -9.63
CA THR A 104 4.87 -13.95 -10.40
C THR A 104 3.90 -13.88 -11.60
N VAL A 105 2.76 -13.20 -11.44
CA VAL A 105 1.83 -12.90 -12.55
C VAL A 105 2.51 -12.03 -13.62
N LEU A 106 3.20 -10.96 -13.23
CA LEU A 106 3.96 -10.09 -14.15
C LEU A 106 5.14 -10.82 -14.79
N ASN A 107 5.87 -11.67 -14.06
CA ASN A 107 6.91 -12.51 -14.63
C ASN A 107 6.36 -13.50 -15.68
N ARG A 108 5.10 -13.96 -15.56
CA ARG A 108 4.44 -14.85 -16.53
C ARG A 108 3.88 -14.10 -17.74
N LEU A 109 3.31 -12.90 -17.55
CA LEU A 109 2.58 -12.17 -18.59
C LEU A 109 3.39 -11.04 -19.26
N GLY A 110 4.50 -10.60 -18.65
CA GLY A 110 5.25 -9.40 -19.04
C GLY A 110 4.51 -8.11 -18.65
N ARG A 111 3.32 -7.88 -19.20
CA ARG A 111 2.41 -6.78 -18.85
C ARG A 111 0.96 -7.24 -18.75
N LEU A 112 0.16 -6.57 -17.94
CA LEU A 112 -1.29 -6.73 -17.89
C LEU A 112 -1.97 -5.98 -19.04
N SER A 113 -3.18 -6.40 -19.42
CA SER A 113 -4.04 -5.53 -20.23
C SER A 113 -4.44 -4.26 -19.46
N VAL A 114 -4.74 -3.17 -20.16
CA VAL A 114 -5.16 -1.90 -19.53
C VAL A 114 -6.37 -2.10 -18.60
N GLY A 115 -7.32 -2.96 -18.98
CA GLY A 115 -8.49 -3.29 -18.15
C GLY A 115 -8.12 -3.99 -16.84
N GLN A 116 -7.24 -5.00 -16.90
CA GLN A 116 -6.74 -5.71 -15.70
C GLN A 116 -5.88 -4.81 -14.82
N GLY A 117 -5.00 -4.01 -15.42
CA GLY A 117 -4.13 -3.08 -14.68
C GLY A 117 -4.93 -2.03 -13.91
N LEU A 118 -5.90 -1.38 -14.57
CA LEU A 118 -6.77 -0.39 -13.89
C LEU A 118 -7.68 -1.05 -12.84
N ASP A 119 -8.20 -2.25 -13.07
CA ASP A 119 -9.02 -2.94 -12.06
C ASP A 119 -8.21 -3.31 -10.81
N MET A 120 -7.00 -3.85 -10.99
CA MET A 120 -6.06 -4.14 -9.90
C MET A 120 -5.68 -2.87 -9.13
N LEU A 121 -5.38 -1.76 -9.82
CA LEU A 121 -5.06 -0.48 -9.20
C LEU A 121 -6.23 0.08 -8.38
N GLU A 122 -7.47 0.00 -8.90
CA GLU A 122 -8.65 0.44 -8.16
C GLU A 122 -8.88 -0.43 -6.91
N GLN A 123 -8.87 -1.76 -7.05
CA GLN A 123 -9.04 -2.67 -5.91
C GLN A 123 -7.98 -2.44 -4.82
N THR A 124 -6.71 -2.25 -5.22
CA THR A 124 -5.60 -1.97 -4.30
C THR A 124 -5.77 -0.62 -3.61
N GLY A 125 -6.11 0.43 -4.36
CA GLY A 125 -6.36 1.77 -3.81
C GLY A 125 -7.52 1.78 -2.80
N ARG A 126 -8.64 1.12 -3.10
CA ARG A 126 -9.77 0.96 -2.17
C ARG A 126 -9.37 0.23 -0.89
N ALA A 127 -8.55 -0.82 -0.99
CA ALA A 127 -8.06 -1.56 0.17
C ALA A 127 -7.09 -0.73 1.03
N LEU A 128 -6.12 -0.03 0.41
CA LEU A 128 -5.23 0.88 1.12
C LEU A 128 -5.99 2.01 1.83
N ASP A 129 -7.07 2.54 1.24
CA ASP A 129 -7.85 3.61 1.86
C ASP A 129 -8.50 3.22 3.19
N VAL A 130 -8.83 1.94 3.38
CA VAL A 130 -9.31 1.42 4.68
C VAL A 130 -8.22 1.52 5.75
N ALA A 131 -6.98 1.22 5.38
CA ALA A 131 -5.82 1.40 6.26
C ALA A 131 -5.54 2.90 6.52
N HIS A 132 -5.53 3.73 5.46
CA HIS A 132 -5.26 5.17 5.55
C HIS A 132 -6.28 5.89 6.44
N ARG A 133 -7.57 5.58 6.33
CA ARG A 133 -8.63 6.12 7.21
C ARG A 133 -8.49 5.69 8.67
N ALA A 134 -7.85 4.56 8.93
CA ALA A 134 -7.51 4.08 10.27
C ALA A 134 -6.14 4.61 10.78
N GLY A 135 -5.47 5.49 10.04
CA GLY A 135 -4.14 6.02 10.37
C GLY A 135 -2.98 5.04 10.12
N VAL A 136 -3.22 3.96 9.38
CA VAL A 136 -2.20 2.95 9.03
C VAL A 136 -1.65 3.23 7.62
N VAL A 137 -0.33 3.29 7.52
CA VAL A 137 0.42 3.37 6.25
C VAL A 137 1.11 2.03 6.03
N HIS A 138 1.07 1.50 4.81
CA HIS A 138 1.62 0.18 4.48
C HIS A 138 3.16 0.20 4.39
N ARG A 139 3.77 1.26 3.86
CA ARG A 139 5.23 1.49 3.76
C ARG A 139 6.00 0.48 2.89
N ASP A 140 5.32 -0.45 2.22
CA ASP A 140 5.92 -1.55 1.44
C ASP A 140 4.99 -2.04 0.32
N VAL A 141 4.25 -1.14 -0.32
CA VAL A 141 3.41 -1.51 -1.48
C VAL A 141 4.33 -1.91 -2.64
N LYS A 142 4.21 -3.16 -3.08
CA LYS A 142 4.99 -3.78 -4.15
C LYS A 142 4.26 -5.03 -4.69
N PRO A 143 4.57 -5.53 -5.89
CA PRO A 143 3.82 -6.64 -6.48
C PRO A 143 3.88 -7.94 -5.66
N GLY A 144 4.94 -8.16 -4.87
CA GLY A 144 5.03 -9.31 -3.96
C GLY A 144 4.05 -9.29 -2.77
N ASN A 145 3.49 -8.11 -2.44
CA ASN A 145 2.53 -7.92 -1.34
C ASN A 145 1.08 -7.73 -1.86
N ILE A 146 0.88 -7.85 -3.18
CA ILE A 146 -0.42 -7.73 -3.86
C ILE A 146 -0.73 -9.12 -4.42
N LEU A 147 -1.57 -9.88 -3.73
CA LEU A 147 -2.01 -11.20 -4.18
C LEU A 147 -3.23 -11.06 -5.10
N VAL A 148 -3.26 -11.82 -6.19
CA VAL A 148 -4.40 -11.89 -7.11
C VAL A 148 -4.98 -13.31 -7.06
N THR A 149 -6.27 -13.41 -6.74
CA THR A 149 -6.98 -14.70 -6.66
C THR A 149 -7.42 -15.21 -8.03
N PRO A 150 -7.77 -16.51 -8.17
CA PRO A 150 -8.44 -17.06 -9.36
C PRO A 150 -9.66 -16.29 -9.86
N THR A 151 -10.35 -15.57 -8.98
CA THR A 151 -11.54 -14.76 -9.32
C THR A 151 -11.21 -13.31 -9.68
N GLY A 152 -9.93 -12.95 -9.83
CA GLY A 152 -9.45 -11.60 -10.11
C GLY A 152 -9.57 -10.63 -8.93
N GLN A 153 -9.86 -11.11 -7.72
CA GLN A 153 -9.85 -10.27 -6.52
C GLN A 153 -8.41 -10.02 -6.06
N VAL A 154 -8.10 -8.76 -5.75
CA VAL A 154 -6.85 -8.37 -5.11
C VAL A 154 -6.96 -8.53 -3.59
N LYS A 155 -5.90 -9.05 -2.96
CA LYS A 155 -5.70 -9.04 -1.50
C LYS A 155 -4.29 -8.53 -1.16
N ILE A 156 -4.24 -7.48 -0.33
CA ILE A 156 -3.01 -6.91 0.19
C ILE A 156 -2.54 -7.72 1.41
N THR A 157 -1.26 -8.10 1.43
CA THR A 157 -0.57 -8.79 2.52
C THR A 157 0.58 -7.95 3.06
N ASP A 158 1.16 -8.35 4.20
CA ASP A 158 2.41 -7.78 4.69
C ASP A 158 2.43 -6.24 4.82
N PHE A 159 1.33 -5.67 5.35
CA PHE A 159 1.33 -4.34 5.95
C PHE A 159 2.58 -4.16 6.83
N GLY A 160 3.12 -2.94 6.86
CA GLY A 160 4.49 -2.63 7.27
C GLY A 160 4.88 -2.83 8.73
N ILE A 161 4.25 -3.79 9.43
CA ILE A 161 4.33 -4.21 10.85
C ILE A 161 5.77 -4.30 11.42
N ALA A 162 6.77 -4.40 10.54
CA ALA A 162 8.20 -4.51 10.87
C ALA A 162 9.06 -3.32 10.41
N LYS A 163 8.60 -2.49 9.45
CA LYS A 163 9.41 -1.40 8.87
C LYS A 163 9.56 -0.16 9.77
N ALA A 164 8.83 -0.09 10.88
CA ALA A 164 8.92 1.01 11.83
C ALA A 164 10.28 1.13 12.56
N VAL A 165 11.16 0.13 12.46
CA VAL A 165 12.51 0.15 13.07
C VAL A 165 13.60 0.42 12.04
N ASP A 166 13.47 -0.14 10.82
CA ASP A 166 14.53 -0.14 9.80
C ASP A 166 14.57 1.13 8.91
N ALA A 167 13.83 2.18 9.26
CA ALA A 167 13.83 3.47 8.57
C ALA A 167 15.12 4.31 8.80
N SER A 168 16.27 3.65 8.95
CA SER A 168 17.55 4.33 8.68
C SER A 168 17.56 4.77 7.22
N PRO A 169 17.82 6.05 6.92
CA PRO A 169 17.85 6.54 5.54
C PRO A 169 18.82 5.69 4.70
N VAL A 170 18.42 5.35 3.48
CA VAL A 170 19.26 4.63 2.50
C VAL A 170 20.62 5.32 2.35
N THR A 171 20.62 6.65 2.48
CA THR A 171 21.79 7.54 2.43
C THR A 171 22.74 7.45 3.63
N LYS A 172 22.31 6.93 4.79
CA LYS A 172 23.12 6.89 6.03
C LYS A 172 23.79 5.53 6.29
N THR A 173 23.13 4.42 5.97
CA THR A 173 23.66 3.07 6.27
C THR A 173 24.35 2.40 5.09
N GLY A 174 24.14 2.88 3.85
CA GLY A 174 24.60 2.22 2.64
C GLY A 174 23.96 0.84 2.38
N MET A 175 23.01 0.43 3.24
CA MET A 175 22.32 -0.85 3.16
C MET A 175 20.82 -0.60 3.05
N VAL A 176 20.25 -0.87 1.87
CA VAL A 176 18.80 -0.90 1.71
C VAL A 176 18.30 -2.25 2.21
N MET A 177 17.66 -2.26 3.38
CA MET A 177 16.95 -3.44 3.86
C MET A 177 15.60 -3.58 3.14
N GLY A 178 15.66 -3.99 1.87
CA GLY A 178 14.48 -4.21 1.04
C GLY A 178 14.67 -3.85 -0.43
N THR A 179 13.60 -4.06 -1.20
CA THR A 179 13.59 -3.81 -2.64
C THR A 179 13.36 -2.33 -2.93
N ALA A 180 14.43 -1.56 -3.17
CA ALA A 180 14.38 -0.13 -3.50
C ALA A 180 13.52 0.23 -4.74
N GLN A 181 13.10 -0.76 -5.53
CA GLN A 181 12.40 -0.60 -6.81
C GLN A 181 11.02 0.06 -6.72
N TYR A 182 10.43 0.17 -5.52
CA TYR A 182 9.08 0.75 -5.31
C TYR A 182 9.06 1.82 -4.21
N ILE A 183 10.22 2.26 -3.71
CA ILE A 183 10.30 3.19 -2.58
C ILE A 183 9.76 4.58 -2.95
N ALA A 184 9.02 5.25 -2.05
CA ALA A 184 8.63 6.63 -2.28
C ALA A 184 9.85 7.60 -2.11
N PRO A 185 9.91 8.73 -2.84
CA PRO A 185 11.02 9.68 -2.77
C PRO A 185 11.34 10.14 -1.33
N GLU A 186 10.30 10.49 -0.57
CA GLU A 186 10.36 10.91 0.84
C GLU A 186 10.95 9.80 1.74
N GLN A 187 10.55 8.54 1.53
CA GLN A 187 11.08 7.40 2.27
C GLN A 187 12.56 7.14 1.96
N ALA A 188 13.00 7.40 0.72
CA ALA A 188 14.40 7.23 0.32
C ALA A 188 15.33 8.27 0.94
N VAL A 189 14.85 9.51 1.17
CA VAL A 189 15.60 10.55 1.89
C VAL A 189 15.49 10.43 3.42
N GLY A 190 14.53 9.64 3.92
CA GLY A 190 14.35 9.35 5.35
C GLY A 190 13.28 10.18 6.05
N GLU A 191 12.34 10.74 5.29
CA GLU A 191 11.11 11.34 5.83
C GLU A 191 10.07 10.26 6.18
N ASP A 192 9.14 10.59 7.07
CA ASP A 192 8.09 9.68 7.50
C ASP A 192 7.13 9.34 6.35
N ALA A 193 6.90 8.04 6.15
CA ALA A 193 5.96 7.55 5.15
C ALA A 193 4.50 7.95 5.46
N THR A 194 3.81 8.47 4.45
CA THR A 194 2.40 8.88 4.53
C THR A 194 1.52 8.03 3.60
N ALA A 195 0.21 8.25 3.62
CA ALA A 195 -0.70 7.63 2.65
C ALA A 195 -0.34 7.96 1.18
N ALA A 196 0.21 9.15 0.92
CA ALA A 196 0.73 9.53 -0.39
C ALA A 196 1.98 8.73 -0.81
N SER A 197 2.76 8.21 0.15
CA SER A 197 3.90 7.32 -0.12
C SER A 197 3.43 5.97 -0.67
N ASP A 198 2.43 5.36 -0.05
CA ASP A 198 1.81 4.12 -0.55
C ASP A 198 1.18 4.33 -1.95
N VAL A 199 0.58 5.51 -2.19
CA VAL A 199 0.05 5.91 -3.50
C VAL A 199 1.16 5.98 -4.55
N TYR A 200 2.32 6.62 -4.25
CA TYR A 200 3.47 6.62 -5.16
C TYR A 200 3.95 5.21 -5.48
N SER A 201 4.14 4.37 -4.45
CA SER A 201 4.55 2.97 -4.62
C SER A 201 3.56 2.18 -5.47
N LEU A 202 2.26 2.41 -5.32
CA LEU A 202 1.22 1.83 -6.17
C LEU A 202 1.26 2.38 -7.61
N GLY A 203 1.65 3.64 -7.80
CA GLY A 203 1.95 4.22 -9.12
C GLY A 203 3.12 3.51 -9.81
N VAL A 204 4.19 3.17 -9.08
CA VAL A 204 5.32 2.37 -9.60
C VAL A 204 4.85 0.96 -10.01
N VAL A 205 4.00 0.31 -9.20
CA VAL A 205 3.38 -0.98 -9.54
C VAL A 205 2.50 -0.85 -10.80
N GLY A 206 1.73 0.23 -10.91
CA GLY A 206 0.91 0.51 -12.09
C GLY A 206 1.74 0.72 -13.35
N TYR A 207 2.85 1.46 -13.25
CA TYR A 207 3.83 1.61 -14.33
C TYR A 207 4.36 0.26 -14.79
N GLU A 208 4.89 -0.58 -13.88
CA GLU A 208 5.41 -1.91 -14.23
C GLU A 208 4.33 -2.81 -14.85
N ALA A 209 3.12 -2.82 -14.26
CA ALA A 209 2.03 -3.65 -14.74
C ALA A 209 1.49 -3.26 -16.13
N LEU A 210 1.57 -1.98 -16.51
CA LEU A 210 1.03 -1.48 -17.79
C LEU A 210 2.11 -1.35 -18.88
N ALA A 211 3.32 -0.92 -18.52
CA ALA A 211 4.44 -0.78 -19.45
C ALA A 211 5.23 -2.08 -19.65
N GLY A 212 5.14 -3.04 -18.72
CA GLY A 212 5.88 -4.31 -18.73
C GLY A 212 7.33 -4.20 -18.25
N THR A 213 7.71 -3.05 -17.67
CA THR A 213 9.05 -2.80 -17.12
C THR A 213 8.96 -1.76 -16.01
N ARG A 214 9.86 -1.81 -15.03
CA ARG A 214 9.95 -0.80 -13.97
C ARG A 214 10.45 0.54 -14.50
N PRO A 215 10.00 1.66 -13.92
CA PRO A 215 10.42 3.00 -14.34
C PRO A 215 11.91 3.26 -14.05
N PHE A 216 12.46 2.64 -13.01
CA PHE A 216 13.85 2.83 -12.59
C PHE A 216 14.57 1.49 -12.36
N SER A 217 15.79 1.41 -12.86
CA SER A 217 16.72 0.28 -12.72
C SER A 217 18.16 0.79 -12.53
N GLY A 218 19.03 -0.05 -11.97
CA GLY A 218 20.44 0.23 -11.72
C GLY A 218 21.11 -0.88 -10.91
N ASP A 219 22.43 -0.86 -10.86
CA ASP A 219 23.27 -1.98 -10.36
C ASP A 219 23.19 -2.20 -8.84
N GLY A 220 22.60 -1.25 -8.10
CA GLY A 220 22.47 -1.31 -6.65
C GLY A 220 21.21 -0.63 -6.14
N ALA A 221 20.75 -1.05 -4.96
CA ALA A 221 19.53 -0.53 -4.36
C ALA A 221 19.62 0.98 -4.02
N ILE A 222 20.81 1.48 -3.66
CA ILE A 222 21.07 2.93 -3.49
C ILE A 222 20.85 3.67 -4.82
N THR A 223 21.42 3.16 -5.91
CA THR A 223 21.28 3.77 -7.26
C THR A 223 19.80 3.90 -7.62
N VAL A 224 19.01 2.84 -7.45
CA VAL A 224 17.57 2.87 -7.72
C VAL A 224 16.85 3.86 -6.80
N ALA A 225 17.14 3.86 -5.49
CA ALA A 225 16.53 4.83 -4.56
C ALA A 225 16.83 6.29 -4.94
N MET A 226 18.06 6.59 -5.38
CA MET A 226 18.43 7.93 -5.84
C MET A 226 17.71 8.34 -7.14
N LYS A 227 17.39 7.39 -8.03
CA LYS A 227 16.53 7.65 -9.20
C LYS A 227 15.10 8.00 -8.79
N HIS A 228 14.54 7.28 -7.81
CA HIS A 228 13.23 7.62 -7.25
C HIS A 228 13.21 9.05 -6.69
N VAL A 229 14.29 9.51 -6.05
CA VAL A 229 14.40 10.90 -5.56
C VAL A 229 14.58 11.93 -6.69
N ARG A 230 15.46 11.67 -7.67
CA ARG A 230 15.97 12.70 -8.61
C ARG A 230 15.45 12.62 -10.04
N GLU A 231 15.26 11.42 -10.58
CA GLU A 231 14.94 11.23 -12.00
C GLU A 231 13.42 11.26 -12.22
N ALA A 232 12.96 11.98 -13.26
CA ALA A 232 11.59 11.83 -13.74
C ALA A 232 11.40 10.41 -14.31
N PRO A 233 10.22 9.76 -14.13
CA PRO A 233 9.95 8.48 -14.76
C PRO A 233 10.07 8.61 -16.29
N PRO A 234 10.60 7.59 -17.00
CA PRO A 234 10.54 7.55 -18.45
C PRO A 234 9.09 7.64 -18.94
N PRO A 235 8.82 8.23 -20.13
CA PRO A 235 7.47 8.29 -20.67
C PRO A 235 6.93 6.89 -20.93
N MET A 236 5.71 6.60 -20.49
CA MET A 236 5.08 5.31 -20.72
C MET A 236 4.78 5.07 -22.22
N PRO A 237 4.73 3.79 -22.66
CA PRO A 237 4.48 3.42 -24.05
C PRO A 237 3.28 4.12 -24.71
N GLY A 238 3.47 4.55 -25.97
CA GLY A 238 2.49 5.33 -26.71
C GLY A 238 1.22 4.57 -27.12
N ASP A 239 1.20 3.23 -26.99
CA ASP A 239 0.01 2.39 -27.16
C ASP A 239 -0.95 2.48 -25.95
N LEU A 240 -0.52 3.07 -24.83
CA LEU A 240 -1.38 3.30 -23.66
C LEU A 240 -2.21 4.59 -23.80
N PRO A 241 -3.52 4.56 -23.45
CA PRO A 241 -4.39 5.74 -23.52
C PRO A 241 -3.85 6.93 -22.72
N GLY A 242 -4.04 8.15 -23.24
CA GLY A 242 -3.52 9.38 -22.61
C GLY A 242 -3.91 9.54 -21.14
N ASN A 243 -5.18 9.27 -20.81
CA ASN A 243 -5.70 9.34 -19.43
C ASN A 243 -5.02 8.34 -18.48
N VAL A 244 -4.56 7.18 -18.99
CA VAL A 244 -3.82 6.18 -18.21
C VAL A 244 -2.38 6.64 -17.97
N ARG A 245 -1.75 7.25 -18.98
CA ARG A 245 -0.40 7.83 -18.86
C ARG A 245 -0.39 8.96 -17.85
N GLU A 246 -1.31 9.91 -17.98
CA GLU A 246 -1.47 11.03 -17.04
C GLU A 246 -1.75 10.56 -15.60
N LEU A 247 -2.58 9.53 -15.40
CA LEU A 247 -2.88 8.99 -14.07
C LEU A 247 -1.61 8.50 -13.35
N ILE A 248 -0.76 7.74 -14.05
CA ILE A 248 0.50 7.23 -13.48
C ILE A 248 1.52 8.37 -13.30
N GLU A 249 1.61 9.30 -14.25
CA GLU A 249 2.47 10.50 -14.16
C GLU A 249 2.14 11.35 -12.91
N ILE A 250 0.86 11.65 -12.66
CA ILE A 250 0.40 12.33 -11.43
C ILE A 250 0.78 11.53 -10.18
N THR A 251 0.52 10.22 -10.20
CA THR A 251 0.76 9.32 -9.05
C THR A 251 2.25 9.21 -8.70
N MET A 252 3.13 9.34 -9.69
CA MET A 252 4.59 9.30 -9.55
C MET A 252 5.25 10.68 -9.39
N GLY A 253 4.46 11.73 -9.13
CA GLY A 253 4.96 13.06 -8.77
C GLY A 253 5.90 13.01 -7.54
N LYS A 254 6.98 13.79 -7.55
CA LYS A 254 8.02 13.71 -6.49
C LYS A 254 7.53 14.28 -5.16
N ASP A 255 6.92 15.46 -5.18
CA ASP A 255 6.30 16.07 -4.00
C ASP A 255 5.04 15.28 -3.60
N PRO A 256 4.95 14.73 -2.36
CA PRO A 256 3.75 14.03 -1.89
C PRO A 256 2.50 14.91 -1.87
N ASN A 257 2.62 16.23 -1.76
CA ASN A 257 1.47 17.16 -1.76
C ASN A 257 0.85 17.34 -3.16
N LEU A 258 1.57 16.96 -4.22
CA LEU A 258 1.10 17.00 -5.61
C LEU A 258 0.56 15.65 -6.10
N ARG A 259 0.55 14.62 -5.25
CA ARG A 259 -0.08 13.31 -5.50
C ARG A 259 -1.49 13.27 -4.90
N TYR A 260 -2.26 12.23 -5.24
CA TYR A 260 -3.48 11.91 -4.51
C TYR A 260 -3.16 11.60 -3.03
N ALA A 261 -3.93 12.17 -2.11
CA ALA A 261 -3.59 12.17 -0.69
C ALA A 261 -3.84 10.81 0.01
N SER A 262 -4.69 9.96 -0.56
CA SER A 262 -4.93 8.59 -0.08
C SER A 262 -5.24 7.62 -1.21
N GLY A 263 -5.21 6.32 -0.89
CA GLY A 263 -5.61 5.25 -1.80
C GLY A 263 -7.04 5.38 -2.33
N GLY A 264 -7.94 6.04 -1.59
CA GLY A 264 -9.32 6.26 -1.99
C GLY A 264 -9.46 7.32 -3.06
N GLU A 265 -8.74 8.44 -2.91
CA GLU A 265 -8.68 9.48 -3.92
C GLU A 265 -8.03 8.96 -5.22
N PHE A 266 -6.95 8.17 -5.09
CA PHE A 266 -6.35 7.45 -6.22
C PHE A 266 -7.36 6.48 -6.87
N ALA A 267 -8.09 5.67 -6.09
CA ALA A 267 -9.08 4.75 -6.64
C ALA A 267 -10.24 5.45 -7.35
N ASP A 268 -10.70 6.61 -6.85
CA ASP A 268 -11.69 7.44 -7.53
C ASP A 268 -11.15 8.00 -8.87
N ALA A 269 -9.86 8.35 -8.92
CA ALA A 269 -9.19 8.74 -10.16
C ALA A 269 -9.05 7.58 -11.16
N VAL A 270 -8.67 6.39 -10.70
CA VAL A 270 -8.65 5.16 -11.52
C VAL A 270 -10.05 4.88 -12.09
N ALA A 271 -11.10 4.96 -11.27
CA ALA A 271 -12.48 4.77 -11.71
C ALA A 271 -12.93 5.79 -12.76
N ALA A 272 -12.47 7.05 -12.68
CA ALA A 272 -12.71 8.06 -13.71
C ALA A 272 -12.04 7.68 -15.05
N VAL A 273 -10.79 7.19 -15.00
CA VAL A 273 -10.06 6.71 -16.20
C VAL A 273 -10.70 5.46 -16.81
N ARG A 274 -11.16 4.51 -15.98
CA ARG A 274 -11.95 3.34 -16.44
C ARG A 274 -13.25 3.76 -17.15
N ALA A 275 -13.86 4.86 -16.72
CA ALA A 275 -15.04 5.46 -17.34
C ALA A 275 -14.71 6.38 -18.54
N GLY A 276 -13.48 6.33 -19.07
CA GLY A 276 -13.06 7.11 -20.24
C GLY A 276 -12.81 8.61 -19.98
N ARG A 277 -12.91 9.06 -18.73
CA ARG A 277 -12.66 10.46 -18.35
C ARG A 277 -11.17 10.70 -18.06
N ARG A 278 -10.73 11.95 -18.17
CA ARG A 278 -9.43 12.40 -17.66
C ARG A 278 -9.36 12.14 -16.14
N PRO A 279 -8.22 11.73 -15.56
CA PRO A 279 -8.09 11.68 -14.11
C PRO A 279 -8.35 13.07 -13.50
N PRO A 280 -9.05 13.16 -12.35
CA PRO A 280 -9.21 14.43 -11.65
C PRO A 280 -7.86 14.91 -11.10
N PRO A 281 -7.62 16.24 -11.01
CA PRO A 281 -6.43 16.75 -10.35
C PRO A 281 -6.44 16.40 -8.85
N PRO A 282 -5.29 16.10 -8.23
CA PRO A 282 -5.22 15.86 -6.80
C PRO A 282 -5.68 17.05 -5.96
N ARG A 283 -6.38 16.77 -4.86
CA ARG A 283 -6.92 17.78 -3.94
C ARG A 283 -5.84 18.68 -3.34
N GLY A 284 -4.66 18.13 -3.06
CA GLY A 284 -3.51 18.89 -2.55
C GLY A 284 -2.99 19.94 -3.53
N ALA A 285 -2.89 19.59 -4.82
CA ALA A 285 -2.43 20.50 -5.86
C ALA A 285 -3.35 21.72 -6.05
N ALA A 286 -4.65 21.55 -5.87
CA ALA A 286 -5.63 22.65 -5.96
C ALA A 286 -5.49 23.72 -4.86
N ALA A 287 -4.83 23.41 -3.74
CA ALA A 287 -4.59 24.39 -2.68
C ALA A 287 -3.35 25.29 -2.95
N GLY A 288 -2.48 24.91 -3.89
CA GLY A 288 -1.21 25.59 -4.17
C GLY A 288 -1.27 26.77 -5.16
N THR A 289 -2.41 26.97 -5.84
CA THR A 289 -2.62 28.06 -6.81
C THR A 289 -4.09 28.50 -6.78
N PRO A 290 -4.39 29.80 -6.70
CA PRO A 290 -4.05 30.69 -7.81
C PRO A 290 -3.45 32.05 -7.40
N LEU A 291 -2.16 32.23 -7.70
CA LEU A 291 -1.59 33.55 -8.01
C LEU A 291 -1.36 33.73 -9.51
N THR A 292 -2.15 33.06 -10.35
CA THR A 292 -2.45 33.55 -11.69
C THR A 292 -3.48 34.67 -11.57
N GLY A 293 -2.99 35.91 -11.58
CA GLY A 293 -3.85 37.08 -11.76
C GLY A 293 -4.73 36.86 -12.98
N ALA A 294 -6.04 37.10 -12.80
CA ALA A 294 -7.03 36.80 -13.83
C ALA A 294 -6.90 37.78 -15.01
N THR A 295 -5.99 37.47 -15.95
CA THR A 295 -6.01 38.06 -17.29
C THR A 295 -7.19 37.46 -18.07
N ARG A 296 -8.40 37.86 -17.66
CA ARG A 296 -9.60 37.68 -18.47
C ARG A 296 -9.44 38.59 -19.67
N VAL A 297 -9.01 38.02 -20.79
CA VAL A 297 -9.12 38.68 -22.10
C VAL A 297 -10.60 38.95 -22.32
N LEU A 298 -11.02 40.19 -22.13
CA LEU A 298 -12.34 40.65 -22.55
C LEU A 298 -12.35 40.60 -24.08
N PRO A 299 -13.40 40.07 -24.73
CA PRO A 299 -13.57 40.29 -26.16
C PRO A 299 -13.65 41.81 -26.41
N PRO A 300 -13.09 42.33 -27.51
CA PRO A 300 -13.16 43.75 -27.82
C PRO A 300 -14.63 44.16 -27.92
N GLY A 301 -15.06 45.04 -27.01
CA GLY A 301 -16.38 45.67 -27.10
C GLY A 301 -16.47 46.53 -28.36
N PRO A 302 -17.67 46.72 -28.93
CA PRO A 302 -17.82 47.50 -30.15
C PRO A 302 -17.38 48.95 -29.92
N THR A 303 -16.37 49.39 -30.68
CA THR A 303 -15.91 50.77 -30.71
C THR A 303 -17.00 51.66 -31.31
N VAL A 304 -17.61 52.51 -30.49
CA VAL A 304 -18.50 53.58 -30.96
C VAL A 304 -17.68 54.85 -31.14
N VAL A 305 -17.61 55.35 -32.38
CA VAL A 305 -16.97 56.63 -32.70
C VAL A 305 -17.97 57.76 -32.45
N LEU A 306 -17.66 58.66 -31.52
CA LEU A 306 -18.41 59.89 -31.27
C LEU A 306 -17.66 61.07 -31.93
N PRO A 307 -18.29 61.82 -32.85
CA PRO A 307 -17.68 63.02 -33.41
C PRO A 307 -17.78 64.19 -32.42
N SER A 308 -16.63 64.75 -32.02
CA SER A 308 -16.55 65.95 -31.19
C SER A 308 -16.43 67.22 -32.04
N THR A 309 -17.44 68.08 -32.03
CA THR A 309 -17.35 69.45 -32.56
C THR A 309 -16.65 70.37 -31.55
N PRO A 310 -15.69 71.21 -31.96
CA PRO A 310 -14.99 72.13 -31.06
C PRO A 310 -15.71 73.49 -30.95
N SER A 311 -15.79 74.03 -29.75
CA SER A 311 -16.01 75.46 -29.49
C SER A 311 -15.48 75.83 -28.11
N ASP A 312 -14.71 76.90 -28.05
CA ASP A 312 -14.04 77.43 -26.85
C ASP A 312 -15.02 77.81 -25.72
N PHE A 313 -14.54 77.86 -24.47
CA PHE A 313 -14.52 79.10 -23.67
C PHE A 313 -13.77 78.89 -22.32
N ASP A 314 -13.36 80.02 -21.76
CA ASP A 314 -12.33 80.19 -20.70
C ASP A 314 -12.97 80.44 -19.31
N GLY A 315 -12.18 80.42 -18.22
CA GLY A 315 -12.53 81.13 -16.97
C GLY A 315 -12.81 80.33 -15.68
N ALA A 316 -11.76 80.16 -14.87
CA ALA A 316 -11.65 80.38 -13.41
C ALA A 316 -12.86 80.23 -12.41
N THR A 317 -12.61 79.41 -11.36
CA THR A 317 -12.90 79.61 -9.90
C THR A 317 -14.30 79.98 -9.35
N VAL A 318 -14.81 79.18 -8.39
CA VAL A 318 -15.41 79.62 -7.09
C VAL A 318 -15.30 78.46 -6.04
N ARG A 319 -15.14 78.78 -4.74
CA ARG A 319 -15.22 77.86 -3.57
C ARG A 319 -16.31 78.32 -2.58
N TYR A 320 -17.06 77.39 -1.96
CA TYR A 320 -17.80 77.46 -0.66
C TYR A 320 -18.28 76.02 -0.30
N SER A 321 -18.65 75.60 0.93
CA SER A 321 -18.41 76.04 2.32
C SER A 321 -18.83 74.92 3.30
N THR A 322 -18.39 74.92 4.57
CA THR A 322 -18.79 73.97 5.64
C THR A 322 -19.47 74.65 6.85
N PRO A 323 -20.18 73.87 7.69
CA PRO A 323 -20.13 74.00 9.17
C PRO A 323 -19.95 72.60 9.84
N ALA A 324 -19.22 72.34 10.95
CA ALA A 324 -19.01 73.01 12.25
C ALA A 324 -20.26 73.03 13.18
N GLY A 325 -20.23 72.61 14.45
CA GLY A 325 -19.21 71.94 15.28
C GLY A 325 -19.56 71.95 16.80
N GLY A 326 -18.93 71.08 17.62
CA GLY A 326 -18.85 71.17 19.11
C GLY A 326 -20.11 70.80 19.95
N ALA A 327 -20.05 70.63 21.28
CA ALA A 327 -18.94 70.37 22.22
C ALA A 327 -19.45 70.03 23.65
N LEU A 328 -18.63 69.32 24.46
CA LEU A 328 -18.53 69.36 25.96
C LEU A 328 -19.71 68.90 26.87
N GLY A 329 -19.35 68.43 28.08
CA GLY A 329 -20.25 68.33 29.25
C GLY A 329 -20.08 67.05 30.09
N ALA A 330 -20.03 67.13 31.43
CA ALA A 330 -19.72 65.99 32.31
C ALA A 330 -20.73 65.80 33.47
N ALA A 331 -20.83 64.54 33.92
CA ALA A 331 -21.23 64.02 35.25
C ALA A 331 -22.54 64.50 35.92
N GLY A 332 -23.37 63.55 36.38
CA GLY A 332 -24.47 63.84 37.33
C GLY A 332 -25.51 62.73 37.52
N GLN A 333 -25.48 62.07 38.67
CA GLN A 333 -26.25 60.91 39.12
C GLN A 333 -27.81 60.98 39.07
N ALA A 334 -28.43 59.77 39.14
CA ALA A 334 -29.53 59.39 40.06
C ALA A 334 -30.96 59.08 39.53
N THR A 335 -31.30 57.78 39.64
CA THR A 335 -32.54 57.18 40.21
C THR A 335 -33.90 57.14 39.48
N GLY A 336 -34.48 55.92 39.46
CA GLY A 336 -35.92 55.62 39.44
C GLY A 336 -36.54 55.33 38.06
N ALA A 337 -37.40 54.34 37.81
CA ALA A 337 -37.75 53.03 38.36
C ALA A 337 -38.94 52.50 37.52
N ALA A 338 -38.82 51.27 36.99
CA ALA A 338 -39.80 50.17 36.77
C ALA A 338 -41.36 50.41 36.83
N PRO A 339 -42.24 49.45 36.39
CA PRO A 339 -41.99 48.02 36.09
C PRO A 339 -42.79 47.41 34.90
N ALA A 340 -42.83 46.06 34.89
CA ALA A 340 -43.76 45.13 34.20
C ALA A 340 -43.28 44.49 32.86
N THR A 341 -43.61 43.23 32.49
CA THR A 341 -44.14 42.06 33.25
C THR A 341 -44.05 40.74 32.43
N MET A 342 -43.53 39.65 33.04
CA MET A 342 -43.77 38.20 32.74
C MET A 342 -43.44 37.60 31.34
N LEU A 343 -43.11 36.30 31.15
CA LEU A 343 -42.63 35.18 32.01
C LEU A 343 -42.14 34.03 31.10
N ASN A 344 -41.13 33.23 31.50
CA ASN A 344 -41.02 31.74 31.37
C ASN A 344 -39.55 31.24 31.29
N PRO A 345 -39.05 30.42 32.25
CA PRO A 345 -37.71 29.82 32.20
C PRO A 345 -37.72 28.28 31.99
N GLY A 346 -36.65 27.73 31.39
CA GLY A 346 -36.50 26.28 31.18
C GLY A 346 -35.06 25.78 31.05
N THR A 347 -34.57 25.19 32.14
CA THR A 347 -33.57 24.08 32.23
C THR A 347 -32.16 24.24 31.65
N GLY A 348 -31.17 24.23 32.55
CA GLY A 348 -29.75 24.48 32.30
C GLY A 348 -28.94 23.41 31.54
N GLY A 349 -27.72 23.81 31.18
CA GLY A 349 -26.72 22.99 30.50
C GLY A 349 -25.44 23.78 30.18
N ASN A 350 -24.57 23.98 31.18
CA ASN A 350 -23.33 24.74 31.02
C ASN A 350 -22.37 24.10 30.00
N ARG A 351 -22.01 24.85 28.94
CA ARG A 351 -20.88 24.53 28.05
C ARG A 351 -19.67 25.37 28.44
N VAL A 352 -18.54 24.69 28.67
CA VAL A 352 -17.23 25.32 28.91
C VAL A 352 -16.57 25.65 27.55
N PRO A 353 -16.01 26.85 27.34
CA PRO A 353 -15.29 27.18 26.11
C PRO A 353 -13.94 26.44 26.02
N PRO A 354 -13.42 26.18 24.80
CA PRO A 354 -12.15 25.49 24.63
C PRO A 354 -10.99 26.33 25.17
N LYS A 355 -9.98 25.66 25.72
CA LYS A 355 -8.80 26.30 26.33
C LYS A 355 -7.57 26.05 25.48
N ASP A 356 -6.91 27.13 25.09
CA ASP A 356 -5.79 27.12 24.14
C ASP A 356 -4.59 26.37 24.72
N LYS A 357 -4.07 25.37 23.99
CA LYS A 357 -2.83 24.66 24.36
C LYS A 357 -1.69 25.11 23.48
N GLY A 358 -0.93 26.08 23.98
CA GLY A 358 0.35 26.48 23.39
C GLY A 358 1.36 25.33 23.37
N PHE A 359 2.21 25.33 22.35
CA PHE A 359 3.26 24.34 22.12
C PHE A 359 4.23 24.24 23.31
N THR A 360 4.41 23.05 23.87
CA THR A 360 5.27 22.85 25.04
C THR A 360 6.75 23.02 24.68
N THR A 361 7.56 23.50 25.63
CA THR A 361 8.97 23.83 25.39
C THR A 361 9.77 22.64 24.85
N THR A 362 9.48 21.42 25.28
CA THR A 362 10.11 20.18 24.81
C THR A 362 9.89 19.93 23.31
N GLN A 363 8.73 20.34 22.78
CA GLN A 363 8.37 20.17 21.37
C GLN A 363 9.02 21.22 20.45
N LYS A 364 9.54 22.32 21.02
CA LYS A 364 10.34 23.32 20.28
C LYS A 364 11.78 22.83 20.00
N TRP A 365 12.37 22.06 20.93
CA TRP A 365 13.72 21.52 20.76
C TRP A 365 13.79 20.39 19.73
N THR A 366 12.74 19.56 19.59
CA THR A 366 12.69 18.55 18.53
C THR A 366 12.57 19.18 17.13
N ALA A 367 11.73 20.23 16.98
CA ALA A 367 11.63 20.98 15.72
C ALA A 367 12.97 21.66 15.33
N ALA A 368 13.67 22.26 16.30
CA ALA A 368 14.99 22.86 16.07
C ALA A 368 16.05 21.83 15.67
N GLY A 369 16.05 20.63 16.28
CA GLY A 369 16.96 19.54 15.94
C GLY A 369 16.79 19.01 14.52
N VAL A 370 15.54 18.88 14.04
CA VAL A 370 15.25 18.44 12.66
C VAL A 370 15.72 19.50 11.65
N ALA A 371 15.43 20.79 11.89
CA ALA A 371 15.87 21.87 11.01
C ALA A 371 17.41 21.95 10.89
N ALA A 372 18.13 21.81 12.00
CA ALA A 372 19.59 21.77 12.01
C ALA A 372 20.14 20.54 11.25
N GLY A 373 19.51 19.37 11.40
CA GLY A 373 19.88 18.15 10.66
C GLY A 373 19.72 18.29 9.15
N VAL A 374 18.61 18.86 8.68
CA VAL A 374 18.36 19.10 7.24
C VAL A 374 19.36 20.11 6.68
N LEU A 375 19.63 21.21 7.38
CA LEU A 375 20.64 22.19 6.97
C LEU A 375 22.04 21.57 6.85
N LEU A 376 22.45 20.72 7.80
CA LEU A 376 23.77 20.08 7.78
C LEU A 376 23.89 19.10 6.60
N VAL A 377 22.86 18.30 6.30
CA VAL A 377 22.83 17.41 5.13
C VAL A 377 22.84 18.20 3.82
N ALA A 378 22.09 19.31 3.72
CA ALA A 378 22.11 20.19 2.56
C ALA A 378 23.49 20.85 2.36
N THR A 379 24.14 21.31 3.45
CA THR A 379 25.47 21.94 3.39
C THR A 379 26.55 20.95 2.99
N VAL A 380 26.54 19.72 3.53
CA VAL A 380 27.47 18.66 3.12
C VAL A 380 27.20 18.20 1.68
N GLY A 381 25.93 18.14 1.26
CA GLY A 381 25.57 17.85 -0.13
C GLY A 381 26.09 18.91 -1.11
N TYR A 382 25.97 20.19 -0.76
CA TYR A 382 26.51 21.30 -1.56
C TYR A 382 28.04 21.27 -1.62
N LEU A 383 28.72 21.08 -0.48
CA LEU A 383 30.18 21.03 -0.42
C LEU A 383 30.79 19.79 -1.11
N MET A 384 30.10 18.65 -1.11
CA MET A 384 30.59 17.41 -1.74
C MET A 384 30.24 17.28 -3.23
N PHE A 385 29.24 18.03 -3.74
CA PHE A 385 28.73 17.84 -5.11
C PHE A 385 28.47 19.14 -5.91
N GLY A 386 28.72 20.33 -5.35
CA GLY A 386 28.31 21.62 -5.92
C GLY A 386 29.29 22.77 -5.69
N GLY A 387 30.59 22.52 -5.90
CA GLY A 387 31.68 23.44 -5.57
C GLY A 387 32.45 24.03 -6.76
N ASP A 388 31.81 24.29 -7.91
CA ASP A 388 32.44 25.02 -9.03
C ASP A 388 31.44 25.98 -9.69
N THR A 389 31.44 27.23 -9.25
CA THR A 389 30.68 28.33 -9.90
C THR A 389 31.65 29.36 -10.44
N ASN A 390 32.00 29.25 -11.73
CA ASN A 390 32.86 30.21 -12.42
C ASN A 390 32.08 30.84 -13.61
N PRO A 391 31.47 32.02 -13.44
CA PRO A 391 30.52 32.56 -14.41
C PRO A 391 31.18 33.55 -15.38
N ASN A 392 31.80 33.08 -16.48
CA ASN A 392 32.02 33.95 -17.65
C ASN A 392 32.46 33.23 -18.95
N LYS A 393 31.55 33.13 -19.93
CA LYS A 393 31.69 33.56 -21.35
C LYS A 393 30.67 32.85 -22.26
N GLY A 394 30.17 33.60 -23.25
CA GLY A 394 29.14 33.17 -24.20
C GLY A 394 29.65 32.23 -25.33
N PRO A 395 28.75 31.83 -26.24
CA PRO A 395 28.93 30.63 -27.06
C PRO A 395 29.81 30.84 -28.29
N ALA A 396 30.55 29.80 -28.66
CA ALA A 396 31.22 29.68 -29.95
C ALA A 396 30.92 28.30 -30.57
N ASN A 397 30.45 28.29 -31.82
CA ASN A 397 30.22 27.08 -32.58
C ASN A 397 31.56 26.43 -32.96
N THR A 398 31.69 25.10 -32.85
CA THR A 398 32.69 24.35 -33.62
C THR A 398 32.16 22.94 -33.93
N THR A 399 32.21 22.59 -35.20
CA THR A 399 31.71 21.32 -35.76
C THR A 399 32.79 20.24 -35.72
N THR A 400 32.37 18.96 -35.68
CA THR A 400 33.13 17.80 -36.18
C THR A 400 34.40 17.36 -35.42
N SER A 401 34.30 16.29 -34.64
CA SER A 401 34.72 14.95 -35.12
C SER A 401 34.35 13.86 -34.11
N VAL A 402 33.82 12.73 -34.61
CA VAL A 402 33.46 11.57 -33.80
C VAL A 402 34.61 10.56 -33.83
N PRO A 403 35.19 10.16 -32.68
CA PRO A 403 36.09 9.03 -32.63
C PRO A 403 35.28 7.72 -32.71
N ALA A 404 35.68 6.82 -33.61
CA ALA A 404 34.98 5.56 -33.86
C ALA A 404 35.01 4.61 -32.64
N PRO A 405 33.95 3.80 -32.42
CA PRO A 405 33.93 2.83 -31.33
C PRO A 405 34.94 1.70 -31.56
N LYS A 406 35.70 1.38 -30.52
CA LYS A 406 36.67 0.27 -30.49
C LYS A 406 35.92 -1.07 -30.64
N PRO A 407 36.40 -2.02 -31.46
CA PRO A 407 35.72 -3.31 -31.64
C PRO A 407 35.72 -4.12 -30.32
N PRO A 408 34.67 -4.94 -30.07
CA PRO A 408 34.61 -5.81 -28.91
C PRO A 408 35.69 -6.91 -28.98
N PRO A 409 36.18 -7.41 -27.83
CA PRO A 409 37.11 -8.53 -27.80
C PRO A 409 36.46 -9.82 -28.35
N PRO A 410 37.26 -10.75 -28.91
CA PRO A 410 36.75 -12.03 -29.41
C PRO A 410 36.16 -12.89 -28.27
N PRO A 411 35.23 -13.81 -28.59
CA PRO A 411 34.57 -14.62 -27.58
C PRO A 411 35.58 -15.55 -26.88
N VAL A 412 35.64 -15.46 -25.55
CA VAL A 412 36.43 -16.39 -24.72
C VAL A 412 35.79 -17.76 -24.72
N THR A 413 36.31 -18.67 -25.55
CA THR A 413 35.95 -20.08 -25.57
C THR A 413 36.26 -20.71 -24.21
N SER A 414 35.24 -20.77 -23.35
CA SER A 414 35.35 -21.34 -22.01
C SER A 414 35.30 -22.86 -22.12
N THR A 415 36.45 -23.50 -22.33
CA THR A 415 36.58 -24.95 -22.27
C THR A 415 36.25 -25.43 -20.86
N THR A 416 35.02 -25.90 -20.66
CA THR A 416 34.58 -26.50 -19.41
C THR A 416 35.24 -27.87 -19.23
N THR A 417 36.36 -27.90 -18.52
CA THR A 417 36.91 -29.15 -17.98
C THR A 417 35.85 -29.80 -17.08
N PRO A 418 35.54 -31.11 -17.24
CA PRO A 418 34.56 -31.77 -16.39
C PRO A 418 35.05 -31.80 -14.93
N LYS A 419 34.25 -31.23 -14.02
CA LYS A 419 34.49 -31.38 -12.58
C LYS A 419 34.23 -32.85 -12.20
N PRO A 420 35.10 -33.52 -11.43
CA PRO A 420 34.93 -34.93 -11.10
C PRO A 420 33.61 -35.18 -10.38
N VAL A 421 32.85 -36.17 -10.85
CA VAL A 421 31.64 -36.66 -10.18
C VAL A 421 32.07 -37.41 -8.91
N PRO A 422 31.58 -37.04 -7.70
CA PRO A 422 31.83 -37.83 -6.51
C PRO A 422 31.07 -39.17 -6.61
N PRO A 423 31.67 -40.30 -6.20
CA PRO A 423 31.01 -41.60 -6.27
C PRO A 423 29.79 -41.66 -5.33
N PRO A 424 28.75 -42.45 -5.69
CA PRO A 424 27.59 -42.64 -4.82
C PRO A 424 27.99 -43.38 -3.52
N PRO A 425 27.27 -43.14 -2.41
CA PRO A 425 27.58 -43.80 -1.13
C PRO A 425 27.38 -45.32 -1.24
N THR A 426 28.43 -46.07 -0.92
CA THR A 426 28.41 -47.52 -0.88
C THR A 426 27.67 -48.00 0.37
N THR A 427 26.36 -48.20 0.27
CA THR A 427 25.61 -48.94 1.29
C THR A 427 26.01 -50.41 1.21
N VAL A 428 26.75 -50.88 2.21
CA VAL A 428 27.19 -52.27 2.31
C VAL A 428 26.01 -53.15 2.71
N GLU A 429 25.49 -53.90 1.74
CA GLU A 429 24.49 -54.94 1.96
C GLU A 429 25.18 -56.11 2.71
N ARG A 430 24.80 -56.36 3.96
CA ARG A 430 25.26 -57.52 4.74
C ARG A 430 24.13 -58.53 4.89
N THR A 431 24.20 -59.58 4.08
CA THR A 431 23.27 -60.70 4.04
C THR A 431 23.50 -61.71 5.18
N THR A 432 22.46 -62.47 5.53
CA THR A 432 22.49 -63.75 6.32
C THR A 432 22.87 -63.62 7.82
N THR A 433 22.13 -64.15 8.81
CA THR A 433 21.44 -65.45 8.87
C THR A 433 20.30 -65.50 9.93
N THR A 434 19.24 -66.19 9.55
CA THR A 434 18.14 -66.89 10.27
C THR A 434 18.29 -67.24 11.76
N GLU A 435 17.23 -67.02 12.56
CA GLU A 435 16.61 -68.05 13.44
C GLU A 435 15.10 -67.72 13.74
N PRO A 436 14.26 -68.71 14.13
CA PRO A 436 12.78 -68.66 13.99
C PRO A 436 12.01 -68.28 15.28
N PRO A 437 10.65 -68.17 15.27
CA PRO A 437 9.91 -67.41 16.28
C PRO A 437 9.45 -68.24 17.50
N THR A 438 9.03 -67.56 18.56
CA THR A 438 8.24 -68.14 19.67
C THR A 438 7.00 -67.29 19.93
N THR A 439 5.88 -67.98 20.19
CA THR A 439 4.50 -67.47 20.20
C THR A 439 3.93 -67.30 21.62
N THR A 440 2.66 -66.86 21.70
CA THR A 440 1.67 -67.17 22.77
C THR A 440 1.60 -66.16 23.95
N PRO A 441 0.41 -65.79 24.50
CA PRO A 441 -0.82 -65.37 23.82
C PRO A 441 -1.49 -64.11 24.47
N GLU A 442 -2.62 -63.67 23.90
CA GLU A 442 -3.53 -62.63 24.43
C GLU A 442 -4.49 -63.18 25.51
N PRO A 443 -5.09 -62.30 26.37
CA PRO A 443 -6.42 -62.56 26.90
C PRO A 443 -7.43 -61.45 26.57
N THR A 444 -8.46 -61.82 25.79
CA THR A 444 -9.65 -61.02 25.50
C THR A 444 -10.56 -60.90 26.74
N THR A 445 -11.16 -59.74 27.03
CA THR A 445 -12.32 -59.63 27.96
C THR A 445 -13.27 -58.46 27.64
N THR A 446 -14.33 -58.80 26.90
CA THR A 446 -15.73 -58.30 26.93
C THR A 446 -16.10 -56.88 27.41
N THR A 447 -16.75 -56.16 26.49
CA THR A 447 -17.71 -55.05 26.71
C THR A 447 -18.98 -55.48 27.46
N PRO A 448 -19.62 -54.56 28.22
CA PRO A 448 -21.08 -54.52 28.32
C PRO A 448 -21.68 -53.16 27.93
N THR A 449 -22.68 -53.17 27.05
CA THR A 449 -23.57 -52.03 26.75
C THR A 449 -24.68 -51.95 27.81
N PRO A 450 -25.14 -50.74 28.18
CA PRO A 450 -26.61 -50.57 28.26
C PRO A 450 -27.16 -49.27 27.66
N THR A 451 -28.21 -49.46 26.85
CA THR A 451 -29.52 -48.78 26.97
C THR A 451 -29.68 -47.30 26.59
N THR A 452 -30.22 -47.13 25.38
CA THR A 452 -31.15 -46.10 24.90
C THR A 452 -31.97 -45.34 25.96
N THR A 453 -32.06 -44.01 25.83
CA THR A 453 -33.29 -43.28 26.21
C THR A 453 -33.47 -42.00 25.39
N THR A 454 -34.52 -41.95 24.59
CA THR A 454 -35.04 -40.72 23.95
C THR A 454 -36.14 -40.15 24.84
N PRO A 455 -36.34 -38.83 24.85
CA PRO A 455 -37.67 -38.38 24.44
C PRO A 455 -37.67 -37.16 23.52
N SER A 456 -38.63 -37.16 22.60
CA SER A 456 -38.95 -36.08 21.67
C SER A 456 -39.53 -34.84 22.37
N THR A 457 -39.38 -33.64 21.81
CA THR A 457 -40.53 -32.73 21.57
C THR A 457 -40.19 -31.50 20.69
N THR A 458 -40.92 -31.41 19.57
CA THR A 458 -41.63 -30.22 19.08
C THR A 458 -40.90 -28.88 18.80
N SER A 459 -40.53 -28.72 17.52
CA SER A 459 -40.98 -27.64 16.61
C SER A 459 -41.20 -26.20 17.15
N SER A 460 -40.44 -25.25 16.60
CA SER A 460 -41.02 -24.04 16.00
C SER A 460 -40.10 -23.41 14.95
N LYS A 461 -40.69 -22.92 13.86
CA LYS A 461 -40.02 -22.26 12.72
C LYS A 461 -40.37 -20.77 12.72
N PRO A 462 -39.39 -19.86 12.56
CA PRO A 462 -39.65 -18.55 11.99
C PRO A 462 -39.22 -18.54 10.51
N THR A 463 -40.17 -18.26 9.62
CA THR A 463 -39.86 -17.86 8.24
C THR A 463 -39.30 -16.44 8.29
N THR A 464 -38.13 -16.18 7.69
CA THR A 464 -37.69 -14.79 7.43
C THR A 464 -37.19 -14.67 6.00
N THR A 465 -37.94 -13.91 5.21
CA THR A 465 -37.55 -13.46 3.87
C THR A 465 -36.48 -12.37 3.98
N SER A 466 -35.52 -12.34 3.06
CA SER A 466 -34.60 -11.22 2.89
C SER A 466 -34.16 -11.11 1.41
N PRO A 467 -33.93 -9.89 0.90
CA PRO A 467 -34.19 -9.60 -0.51
C PRO A 467 -33.04 -9.93 -1.44
N THR A 468 -33.40 -10.37 -2.66
CA THR A 468 -32.51 -10.44 -3.82
C THR A 468 -31.92 -9.07 -4.12
N THR A 469 -30.69 -8.82 -3.66
CA THR A 469 -29.92 -7.63 -4.04
C THR A 469 -29.10 -7.96 -5.28
N THR A 470 -29.62 -7.59 -6.45
CA THR A 470 -28.97 -7.78 -7.75
C THR A 470 -27.73 -6.90 -7.85
N ARG A 471 -26.58 -7.41 -7.41
CA ARG A 471 -25.29 -6.70 -7.56
C ARG A 471 -24.89 -6.69 -9.04
N PRO A 472 -24.40 -5.56 -9.60
CA PRO A 472 -23.96 -5.53 -11.00
C PRO A 472 -22.84 -6.55 -11.24
N ARG A 473 -22.92 -7.30 -12.34
CA ARG A 473 -21.79 -8.11 -12.83
C ARG A 473 -20.66 -7.17 -13.25
N VAL A 474 -19.70 -6.96 -12.36
CA VAL A 474 -18.35 -6.52 -12.76
C VAL A 474 -17.76 -7.65 -13.60
N PRO A 475 -17.14 -7.39 -14.76
CA PRO A 475 -16.52 -8.44 -15.56
C PRO A 475 -15.32 -9.03 -14.81
N THR A 476 -15.49 -10.24 -14.27
CA THR A 476 -14.37 -11.07 -13.83
C THR A 476 -13.52 -11.41 -15.04
N ILE A 477 -12.30 -10.89 -15.10
CA ILE A 477 -11.35 -11.21 -16.17
C ILE A 477 -10.53 -12.41 -15.73
N ASP A 478 -10.66 -13.49 -16.49
CA ASP A 478 -9.92 -14.74 -16.27
C ASP A 478 -8.41 -14.49 -16.45
N ILE A 479 -7.63 -14.69 -15.40
CA ILE A 479 -6.16 -14.73 -15.49
C ILE A 479 -5.82 -16.21 -15.57
N PRO A 480 -5.05 -16.67 -16.57
CA PRO A 480 -4.67 -18.08 -16.65
C PRO A 480 -3.75 -18.42 -15.46
N PHE A 481 -4.32 -19.13 -14.48
CA PHE A 481 -3.58 -19.77 -13.38
C PHE A 481 -3.19 -21.19 -13.80
N PRO A 482 -1.95 -21.65 -13.52
CA PRO A 482 -1.64 -23.07 -13.60
C PRO A 482 -2.50 -23.85 -12.59
N GLU A 483 -2.92 -25.07 -12.93
CA GLU A 483 -3.71 -25.90 -12.02
C GLU A 483 -2.96 -26.13 -10.70
N ILE A 484 -3.53 -25.67 -9.59
CA ILE A 484 -2.98 -25.89 -8.25
C ILE A 484 -3.45 -27.29 -7.77
N PRO A 485 -2.53 -28.25 -7.50
CA PRO A 485 -2.91 -29.56 -6.99
C PRO A 485 -3.60 -29.43 -5.62
N GLY A 486 -4.86 -29.86 -5.53
CA GLY A 486 -5.66 -29.85 -4.29
C GLY A 486 -6.97 -29.06 -4.32
N ALA A 487 -7.31 -28.40 -5.44
CA ALA A 487 -8.50 -27.54 -5.51
C ALA A 487 -9.84 -28.23 -5.85
N ARG A 488 -9.88 -29.55 -6.10
CA ARG A 488 -11.14 -30.28 -6.35
C ARG A 488 -11.81 -30.72 -5.04
N GLY A 489 -12.77 -29.92 -4.58
CA GLY A 489 -13.91 -30.46 -3.82
C GLY A 489 -14.75 -31.41 -4.70
N PRO A 490 -15.66 -32.21 -4.12
CA PRO A 490 -16.43 -33.20 -4.87
C PRO A 490 -17.49 -32.53 -5.74
N SER A 491 -17.13 -32.20 -6.98
CA SER A 491 -18.09 -31.85 -8.03
C SER A 491 -18.93 -33.08 -8.37
N GLY A 492 -20.15 -33.13 -7.84
CA GLY A 492 -21.08 -34.23 -8.07
C GLY A 492 -21.37 -34.42 -9.55
N SER A 493 -21.22 -35.66 -10.03
CA SER A 493 -21.53 -36.05 -11.40
C SER A 493 -23.04 -36.03 -11.64
N VAL A 494 -23.55 -34.94 -12.21
CA VAL A 494 -24.90 -34.91 -12.79
C VAL A 494 -24.84 -35.63 -14.15
N GLY A 495 -25.21 -36.89 -14.15
CA GLY A 495 -25.29 -37.69 -15.39
C GLY A 495 -26.44 -37.21 -16.27
N ALA A 496 -26.14 -36.91 -17.54
CA ALA A 496 -27.16 -36.72 -18.57
C ALA A 496 -27.56 -38.09 -19.15
N PRO A 497 -28.86 -38.38 -19.36
CA PRO A 497 -29.29 -39.64 -19.93
C PRO A 497 -29.08 -39.64 -21.46
N ALA A 498 -28.28 -40.58 -21.96
CA ALA A 498 -28.21 -40.84 -23.39
C ALA A 498 -29.45 -41.62 -23.84
N THR A 499 -30.26 -41.01 -24.69
CA THR A 499 -31.39 -41.68 -25.36
C THR A 499 -30.85 -42.54 -26.51
N SER A 500 -30.95 -43.87 -26.38
CA SER A 500 -30.73 -44.83 -27.47
C SER A 500 -31.96 -45.70 -27.67
N SER A 501 -32.41 -45.81 -28.92
CA SER A 501 -33.67 -46.44 -29.34
C SER A 501 -33.67 -47.97 -29.27
N GLN A 502 -34.84 -48.55 -28.99
CA GLN A 502 -35.10 -49.99 -29.00
C GLN A 502 -35.26 -50.59 -30.41
N GLY A 503 -35.08 -51.92 -30.48
CA GLY A 503 -35.42 -52.83 -31.59
C GLY A 503 -34.21 -53.69 -31.97
N GLN A 504 -34.26 -55.03 -32.05
CA GLN A 504 -35.27 -56.08 -31.81
C GLN A 504 -34.49 -57.41 -31.62
N PRO A 505 -35.12 -58.57 -31.33
CA PRO A 505 -36.47 -58.84 -30.83
C PRO A 505 -36.49 -59.28 -29.35
#